data_AF-A0A7C6XWJ6-F1
#
_entry.id   AF-A0A7C6XWJ6-F1
#
_cell.length_a   1.000
_cell.length_b   1.000
_cell.length_c   1.000
_cell.angle_alpha   90.00
_cell.angle_beta   90.00
_cell.angle_gamma   90.00
#
_symmetry.space_group_name_H-M   'P 1'
#
loop_
_entity.id
_entity.type
_entity.pdbx_description
1 polymer ?
#
loop_
_entity_poly.entity_id
_entity_poly.type
_entity_poly.pdbx_seq_one_letter_code
_entity_poly.pdbx_strand_id
1 'polypeptide(L)'
;MDIVKNGSSQFSIVVPKDANHEERYAASELAHFLALMTKANLPIIPDSEPKTGPEILIGYNSRTDSLGVSPDDTPCEEEYQILAKNGDLVLAGSKPRGTLYSVYGFLQDVLGFRFYAPDCIKIPYSSDITLEDDLSLFDKPAFRYRESNYAHLTIGTNAARARQNGAISRLSEEHGGHHTYAPGFFVHTFQSLIPSKEY
;
A
#
# COMPACT_ATOMS: atom_id res chain seq x y z
N MET A 1 3.74 -9.70 -19.17
CA MET A 1 2.92 -10.46 -18.20
C MET A 1 1.48 -9.94 -18.21
N ASP A 2 0.50 -10.80 -18.55
CA ASP A 2 -0.92 -10.42 -18.57
C ASP A 2 -1.60 -10.76 -17.23
N ILE A 3 -1.76 -9.75 -16.36
CA ILE A 3 -2.45 -9.92 -15.07
C ILE A 3 -3.94 -10.16 -15.27
N VAL A 4 -4.56 -9.38 -16.16
CA VAL A 4 -5.98 -9.52 -16.52
C VAL A 4 -6.09 -9.47 -18.03
N LYS A 5 -6.86 -10.40 -18.61
CA LYS A 5 -7.19 -10.41 -20.03
C LYS A 5 -8.68 -10.61 -20.23
N ASN A 6 -9.31 -9.72 -21.01
CA ASN A 6 -10.74 -9.73 -21.32
C ASN A 6 -11.62 -9.82 -20.06
N GLY A 7 -11.25 -9.09 -18.99
CA GLY A 7 -12.00 -9.07 -17.73
C GLY A 7 -11.91 -10.37 -16.91
N SER A 8 -10.95 -11.25 -17.23
CA SER A 8 -10.68 -12.49 -16.49
C SER A 8 -9.21 -12.60 -16.12
N SER A 9 -8.89 -13.30 -15.03
CA SER A 9 -7.53 -13.48 -14.56
C SER A 9 -7.31 -14.90 -14.05
N GLN A 10 -6.11 -15.42 -14.27
CA GLN A 10 -5.62 -16.65 -13.61
C GLN A 10 -4.81 -16.32 -12.35
N PHE A 11 -4.61 -15.04 -12.04
CA PHE A 11 -3.83 -14.62 -10.88
C PHE A 11 -4.64 -14.76 -9.59
N SER A 12 -3.97 -15.20 -8.54
CA SER A 12 -4.43 -15.05 -7.16
C SER A 12 -3.59 -13.99 -6.44
N ILE A 13 -4.22 -13.24 -5.55
CA ILE A 13 -3.53 -12.33 -4.63
C ILE A 13 -3.12 -13.16 -3.42
N VAL A 14 -1.83 -13.20 -3.10
CA VAL A 14 -1.30 -14.03 -2.01
C VAL A 14 -0.83 -13.15 -0.87
N VAL A 15 -1.25 -13.49 0.34
CA VAL A 15 -0.84 -12.83 1.59
C VAL A 15 -0.12 -13.82 2.51
N PRO A 16 0.72 -13.39 3.46
CA PRO A 16 1.24 -14.28 4.48
C PRO A 16 0.10 -14.98 5.23
N LYS A 17 0.25 -16.26 5.59
CA LYS A 17 -0.70 -17.00 6.42
C LYS A 17 -1.07 -16.24 7.69
N ASP A 18 -0.07 -15.63 8.32
CA ASP A 18 -0.21 -14.83 9.55
C ASP A 18 -0.15 -13.33 9.24
N ALA A 19 -0.76 -12.91 8.12
CA ALA A 19 -0.78 -11.51 7.67
C ALA A 19 -1.20 -10.56 8.82
N ASN A 20 -0.61 -9.36 8.88
CA ASN A 20 -1.06 -8.32 9.80
C ASN A 20 -2.29 -7.56 9.24
N HIS A 21 -2.76 -6.55 9.97
CA HIS A 21 -3.92 -5.75 9.53
C HIS A 21 -3.61 -5.03 8.21
N GLU A 22 -2.38 -4.53 8.06
CA GLU A 22 -1.91 -3.77 6.91
C GLU A 22 -1.82 -4.62 5.64
N GLU A 23 -1.27 -5.83 5.72
CA GLU A 23 -1.17 -6.77 4.60
C GLU A 23 -2.56 -7.23 4.13
N ARG A 24 -3.46 -7.54 5.06
CA ARG A 24 -4.86 -7.88 4.71
C ARG A 24 -5.59 -6.71 4.05
N TYR A 25 -5.41 -5.51 4.57
CA TYR A 25 -6.03 -4.31 4.04
C TYR A 25 -5.47 -3.98 2.65
N ALA A 26 -4.15 -4.08 2.47
CA ALA A 26 -3.48 -3.89 1.18
C ALA A 26 -3.99 -4.86 0.10
N ALA A 27 -4.11 -6.15 0.44
CA ALA A 27 -4.68 -7.15 -0.47
C ALA A 27 -6.14 -6.85 -0.85
N SER A 28 -6.94 -6.39 0.12
CA SER A 28 -8.35 -6.04 -0.09
C SER A 28 -8.51 -4.79 -0.96
N GLU A 29 -7.72 -3.74 -0.73
CA GLU A 29 -7.70 -2.55 -1.59
C GLU A 29 -7.28 -2.91 -3.02
N LEU A 30 -6.24 -3.74 -3.19
CA LEU A 30 -5.81 -4.18 -4.50
C LEU A 30 -6.93 -4.93 -5.22
N ALA A 31 -7.50 -5.98 -4.59
CA ALA A 31 -8.58 -6.77 -5.18
C ALA A 31 -9.77 -5.89 -5.58
N HIS A 32 -10.17 -4.96 -4.70
CA HIS A 32 -11.26 -4.04 -4.94
C HIS A 32 -11.00 -3.15 -6.17
N PHE A 33 -9.84 -2.51 -6.26
CA PHE A 33 -9.55 -1.58 -7.36
C PHE A 33 -9.30 -2.29 -8.69
N LEU A 34 -8.68 -3.47 -8.68
CA LEU A 34 -8.56 -4.29 -9.89
C LEU A 34 -9.93 -4.71 -10.41
N ALA A 35 -10.86 -5.11 -9.53
CA ALA A 35 -12.24 -5.43 -9.91
C ALA A 35 -13.00 -4.21 -10.42
N LEU A 36 -12.82 -3.03 -9.84
CA LEU A 36 -13.42 -1.79 -10.35
C LEU A 36 -12.91 -1.43 -11.75
N MET A 37 -11.59 -1.52 -11.97
CA MET A 37 -10.94 -1.20 -13.24
C MET A 37 -11.32 -2.18 -14.36
N THR A 38 -11.31 -3.48 -14.04
CA THR A 38 -11.30 -4.56 -15.05
C THR A 38 -12.51 -5.47 -15.07
N LYS A 39 -13.33 -5.46 -14.00
CA LYS A 39 -14.39 -6.44 -13.71
C LYS A 39 -13.90 -7.86 -13.39
N ALA A 40 -12.58 -8.11 -13.42
CA ALA A 40 -12.02 -9.38 -12.98
C ALA A 40 -11.98 -9.45 -11.45
N ASN A 41 -12.36 -10.60 -10.91
CA ASN A 41 -12.21 -10.90 -9.48
C ASN A 41 -11.02 -11.83 -9.31
N LEU A 42 -10.01 -11.39 -8.55
CA LEU A 42 -8.86 -12.21 -8.19
C LEU A 42 -9.05 -12.70 -6.76
N PRO A 43 -8.97 -14.02 -6.49
CA PRO A 43 -9.10 -14.53 -5.13
C PRO A 43 -7.91 -14.11 -4.26
N ILE A 44 -8.17 -13.83 -2.98
CA ILE A 44 -7.12 -13.62 -1.98
C ILE A 44 -6.92 -14.94 -1.23
N ILE A 45 -5.70 -15.48 -1.26
CA ILE A 45 -5.34 -16.76 -0.61
C ILE A 45 -4.11 -16.59 0.29
N PRO A 46 -3.96 -17.39 1.36
CA PRO A 46 -2.75 -17.37 2.17
C PRO A 46 -1.61 -18.11 1.47
N ASP A 47 -0.37 -17.72 1.74
CA ASP A 47 0.84 -18.34 1.18
C ASP A 47 1.05 -19.81 1.60
N SER A 48 0.30 -20.28 2.60
CA SER A 48 0.23 -21.69 2.98
C SER A 48 -0.54 -22.55 1.99
N GLU A 49 -1.38 -21.98 1.12
CA GLU A 49 -2.06 -22.73 0.06
C GLU A 49 -1.12 -23.02 -1.11
N PRO A 50 -1.20 -24.19 -1.76
CA PRO A 50 -0.34 -24.53 -2.90
C PRO A 50 -0.48 -23.53 -4.05
N LYS A 51 0.64 -23.14 -4.65
CA LYS A 51 0.66 -22.33 -5.87
C LYS A 51 0.00 -23.12 -7.01
N THR A 52 -1.04 -22.56 -7.61
CA THR A 52 -1.81 -23.19 -8.71
C THR A 52 -1.70 -22.44 -10.04
N GLY A 53 -1.08 -21.25 -10.03
CA GLY A 53 -0.95 -20.37 -11.19
C GLY A 53 -0.04 -19.19 -10.88
N PRO A 54 -0.06 -18.14 -11.72
CA PRO A 54 0.66 -16.91 -11.44
C PRO A 54 0.04 -16.16 -10.25
N GLU A 55 0.83 -15.39 -9.53
CA GLU A 55 0.41 -14.78 -8.26
C GLU A 55 0.78 -13.29 -8.18
N ILE A 56 -0.05 -12.52 -7.46
CA ILE A 56 0.32 -11.19 -6.97
C ILE A 56 0.64 -11.33 -5.49
N LEU A 57 1.92 -11.24 -5.13
CA LEU A 57 2.43 -11.45 -3.78
C LEU A 57 2.40 -10.13 -2.99
N ILE A 58 1.67 -10.12 -1.88
CA ILE A 58 1.54 -8.97 -0.98
C ILE A 58 2.46 -9.15 0.22
N GLY A 59 3.34 -8.17 0.43
CA GLY A 59 4.31 -8.18 1.53
C GLY A 59 5.38 -9.27 1.37
N TYR A 60 6.24 -9.38 2.38
CA TYR A 60 7.25 -10.44 2.45
C TYR A 60 6.65 -11.70 3.04
N ASN A 61 6.73 -12.81 2.32
CA ASN A 61 6.14 -14.10 2.68
C ASN A 61 6.94 -15.28 2.09
N SER A 62 6.48 -16.52 2.32
CA SER A 62 7.22 -17.70 1.85
C SER A 62 7.35 -17.78 0.32
N ARG A 63 6.41 -17.18 -0.43
CA ARG A 63 6.46 -17.10 -1.90
C ARG A 63 7.51 -16.08 -2.35
N THR A 64 7.59 -14.91 -1.72
CA THR A 64 8.63 -13.92 -2.06
C THR A 64 10.02 -14.43 -1.73
N ASP A 65 10.18 -15.14 -0.60
CA ASP A 65 11.45 -15.78 -0.21
C ASP A 65 11.90 -16.81 -1.26
N SER A 66 10.97 -17.61 -1.79
CA SER A 66 11.24 -18.55 -2.89
C SER A 66 11.69 -17.86 -4.19
N LEU A 67 11.36 -16.58 -4.36
CA LEU A 67 11.84 -15.74 -5.46
C LEU A 67 13.14 -14.99 -5.12
N GLY A 68 13.70 -15.17 -3.93
CA GLY A 68 14.86 -14.42 -3.43
C GLY A 68 14.55 -12.94 -3.24
N VAL A 69 13.33 -12.62 -2.80
CA VAL A 69 12.88 -11.26 -2.47
C VAL A 69 12.55 -11.22 -0.98
N SER A 70 13.25 -10.38 -0.23
CA SER A 70 13.26 -10.41 1.24
C SER A 70 13.17 -9.01 1.85
N PRO A 71 12.91 -8.91 3.17
CA PRO A 71 12.90 -7.62 3.87
C PRO A 71 14.20 -6.80 3.72
N ASP A 72 15.33 -7.45 3.42
CA ASP A 72 16.62 -6.78 3.24
C ASP A 72 16.65 -5.91 1.97
N ASP A 73 15.72 -6.12 1.04
CA ASP A 73 15.56 -5.30 -0.17
C ASP A 73 14.95 -3.91 0.15
N THR A 74 14.26 -3.76 1.28
CA THR A 74 13.66 -2.50 1.74
C THR A 74 14.02 -2.22 3.21
N PRO A 75 15.29 -1.93 3.52
CA PRO A 75 15.76 -1.86 4.90
C PRO A 75 15.28 -0.62 5.67
N CYS A 76 14.86 0.44 4.99
CA CYS A 76 14.39 1.67 5.65
C CYS A 76 12.87 1.71 5.76
N GLU A 77 12.41 2.48 6.75
CA GLU A 77 10.99 2.71 6.99
C GLU A 77 10.27 3.23 5.74
N GLU A 78 9.14 2.60 5.42
CA GLU A 78 8.28 2.88 4.26
C GLU A 78 8.93 2.73 2.88
N GLU A 79 10.14 2.18 2.79
CA GLU A 79 10.67 1.68 1.52
C GLU A 79 9.80 0.55 0.99
N TYR A 80 9.59 0.54 -0.31
CA TYR A 80 8.83 -0.52 -0.96
C TYR A 80 9.31 -0.76 -2.39
N GLN A 81 8.92 -1.92 -2.92
CA GLN A 81 9.24 -2.35 -4.27
C GLN A 81 8.02 -2.96 -4.97
N ILE A 82 8.00 -2.82 -6.29
CA ILE A 82 7.06 -3.42 -7.23
C ILE A 82 7.89 -4.14 -8.28
N LEU A 83 7.77 -5.46 -8.36
CA LEU A 83 8.66 -6.27 -9.17
C LEU A 83 7.89 -7.37 -9.90
N ALA A 84 8.02 -7.44 -11.23
CA ALA A 84 7.67 -8.63 -11.99
C ALA A 84 8.85 -9.60 -11.95
N LYS A 85 8.62 -10.85 -11.50
CA LYS A 85 9.66 -11.88 -11.42
C LYS A 85 9.07 -13.27 -11.61
N ASN A 86 9.64 -14.04 -12.54
CA ASN A 86 9.22 -15.42 -12.83
C ASN A 86 7.70 -15.59 -13.12
N GLY A 87 7.06 -14.57 -13.70
CA GLY A 87 5.62 -14.58 -13.99
C GLY A 87 4.71 -14.22 -12.81
N ASP A 88 5.29 -13.83 -11.67
CA ASP A 88 4.58 -13.27 -10.52
C ASP A 88 4.82 -11.76 -10.41
N LEU A 89 3.89 -11.07 -9.76
CA LEU A 89 4.03 -9.67 -9.37
C LEU A 89 4.25 -9.57 -7.86
N VAL A 90 5.35 -8.97 -7.42
CA VAL A 90 5.64 -8.72 -6.01
C VAL A 90 5.32 -7.27 -5.67
N LEU A 91 4.49 -7.09 -4.64
CA LEU A 91 4.16 -5.80 -4.03
C LEU A 91 4.54 -5.88 -2.55
N ALA A 92 5.77 -5.50 -2.22
CA ALA A 92 6.33 -5.67 -0.87
C ALA A 92 7.04 -4.41 -0.38
N GLY A 93 7.08 -4.21 0.93
CA GLY A 93 7.78 -3.10 1.54
C GLY A 93 7.92 -3.24 3.05
N SER A 94 8.68 -2.33 3.65
CA SER A 94 8.98 -2.38 5.07
C SER A 94 7.74 -2.07 5.92
N LYS A 95 7.64 -2.73 7.07
CA LYS A 95 6.55 -2.50 8.01
C LYS A 95 6.72 -1.14 8.71
N PRO A 96 5.63 -0.48 9.12
CA PRO A 96 4.24 -0.96 9.02
C PRO A 96 3.55 -0.64 7.68
N ARG A 97 4.00 0.38 6.94
CA ARG A 97 3.22 0.98 5.83
C ARG A 97 3.70 0.66 4.42
N GLY A 98 4.94 0.21 4.26
CA GLY A 98 5.57 -0.03 2.95
C GLY A 98 4.78 -0.98 2.06
N THR A 99 4.24 -2.08 2.61
CA THR A 99 3.38 -3.00 1.84
C THR A 99 2.08 -2.35 1.34
N LEU A 100 1.42 -1.53 2.16
CA LEU A 100 0.23 -0.81 1.71
C LEU A 100 0.60 0.22 0.64
N TYR A 101 1.75 0.87 0.80
CA TYR A 101 2.23 1.88 -0.15
C TYR A 101 2.74 1.28 -1.46
N SER A 102 3.23 0.02 -1.49
CA SER A 102 3.53 -0.66 -2.75
C SER A 102 2.26 -0.93 -3.55
N VAL A 103 1.15 -1.30 -2.89
CA VAL A 103 -0.16 -1.44 -3.55
C VAL A 103 -0.63 -0.11 -4.11
N TYR A 104 -0.57 0.97 -3.33
CA TYR A 104 -0.96 2.28 -3.83
C TYR A 104 -0.01 2.84 -4.89
N GLY A 105 1.28 2.54 -4.82
CA GLY A 105 2.26 2.86 -5.85
C GLY A 105 1.94 2.10 -7.15
N PHE A 106 1.60 0.81 -7.07
CA PHE A 106 1.19 0.03 -8.23
C PHE A 106 -0.08 0.59 -8.87
N LEU A 107 -1.12 0.88 -8.06
CA LEU A 107 -2.35 1.47 -8.56
C LEU A 107 -2.11 2.84 -9.22
N GLN A 108 -1.32 3.71 -8.62
CA GLN A 108 -1.15 5.09 -9.10
C GLN A 108 -0.10 5.24 -10.19
N ASP A 109 1.08 4.69 -9.95
CA ASP A 109 2.29 4.94 -10.72
C ASP A 109 2.41 3.96 -11.90
N VAL A 110 1.84 2.74 -11.77
CA VAL A 110 1.81 1.73 -12.85
C VAL A 110 0.47 1.71 -13.58
N LEU A 111 -0.64 1.59 -12.85
CA LEU A 111 -1.97 1.46 -13.47
C LEU A 111 -2.65 2.79 -13.80
N GLY A 112 -2.19 3.90 -13.22
CA GLY A 112 -2.67 5.25 -13.55
C GLY A 112 -3.88 5.74 -12.76
N PHE A 113 -4.21 5.11 -11.63
CA PHE A 113 -5.24 5.61 -10.71
C PHE A 113 -4.88 7.01 -10.18
N ARG A 114 -5.90 7.82 -9.88
CA ARG A 114 -5.72 9.08 -9.14
C ARG A 114 -6.75 9.17 -8.02
N PHE A 115 -6.27 9.29 -6.78
CA PHE A 115 -7.09 9.49 -5.59
C PHE A 115 -7.06 10.96 -5.20
N TYR A 116 -8.04 11.75 -5.63
CA TYR A 116 -8.07 13.19 -5.36
C TYR A 116 -8.78 13.50 -4.03
N ALA A 117 -9.88 12.80 -3.76
CA ALA A 117 -10.68 12.94 -2.55
C ALA A 117 -11.46 11.63 -2.29
N PRO A 118 -12.08 11.45 -1.10
CA PRO A 118 -12.83 10.23 -0.78
C PRO A 118 -13.91 9.86 -1.80
N ASP A 119 -14.55 10.86 -2.40
CA ASP A 119 -15.60 10.77 -3.41
C ASP A 119 -15.12 11.11 -4.84
N CYS A 120 -13.81 11.34 -5.02
CA CYS A 120 -13.21 11.73 -6.29
C CYS A 120 -11.99 10.85 -6.60
N ILE A 121 -12.25 9.73 -7.28
CA ILE A 121 -11.23 8.79 -7.74
C ILE A 121 -11.34 8.68 -9.26
N LYS A 122 -10.24 8.93 -9.97
CA LYS A 122 -10.15 8.67 -11.41
C LYS A 122 -9.65 7.24 -11.60
N ILE A 123 -10.52 6.39 -12.15
CA ILE A 123 -10.23 4.99 -12.46
C ILE A 123 -9.93 4.87 -13.95
N PRO A 124 -8.77 4.32 -14.34
CA PRO A 124 -8.40 4.09 -15.74
C PRO A 124 -9.03 2.79 -16.25
N TYR A 125 -10.35 2.78 -16.48
CA TYR A 125 -11.09 1.57 -16.88
C TYR A 125 -10.45 0.87 -18.10
N SER A 126 -10.22 -0.43 -17.96
CA SER A 126 -9.67 -1.32 -18.99
C SER A 126 -10.02 -2.75 -18.63
N SER A 127 -10.42 -3.58 -19.60
CA SER A 127 -10.61 -5.03 -19.37
C SER A 127 -9.30 -5.82 -19.35
N ASP A 128 -8.18 -5.17 -19.67
CA ASP A 128 -6.85 -5.77 -19.76
C ASP A 128 -5.86 -5.03 -18.84
N ILE A 129 -4.99 -5.80 -18.19
CA ILE A 129 -3.80 -5.30 -17.49
C ILE A 129 -2.62 -6.14 -17.96
N THR A 130 -1.74 -5.52 -18.74
CA THR A 130 -0.49 -6.11 -19.22
C THR A 130 0.68 -5.30 -18.66
N LEU A 131 1.62 -5.99 -18.03
CA LEU A 131 2.84 -5.43 -17.48
C LEU A 131 4.06 -5.89 -18.28
N GLU A 132 5.13 -5.09 -18.25
CA GLU A 132 6.44 -5.51 -18.74
C GLU A 132 6.97 -6.67 -17.85
N ASP A 133 7.62 -7.65 -18.46
CA ASP A 133 8.12 -8.84 -17.75
C ASP A 133 9.32 -8.52 -16.83
N ASP A 134 9.97 -7.38 -17.04
CA ASP A 134 11.09 -6.84 -16.27
C ASP A 134 10.71 -5.60 -15.45
N LEU A 135 9.40 -5.36 -15.23
CA LEU A 135 8.92 -4.27 -14.38
C LEU A 135 9.63 -4.31 -13.02
N SER A 136 10.35 -3.24 -12.70
CA SER A 136 11.06 -3.07 -11.43
C SER A 136 11.00 -1.62 -11.00
N LEU A 137 10.30 -1.36 -9.90
CA LEU A 137 10.19 -0.04 -9.28
C LEU A 137 10.53 -0.15 -7.80
N PHE A 138 11.25 0.84 -7.30
CA PHE A 138 11.59 0.99 -5.89
C PHE A 138 11.30 2.43 -5.47
N ASP A 139 10.70 2.60 -4.29
CA ASP A 139 10.41 3.91 -3.72
C ASP A 139 10.95 3.99 -2.29
N LYS A 140 11.51 5.16 -1.98
CA LYS A 140 11.97 5.53 -0.64
C LYS A 140 11.46 6.93 -0.35
N PRO A 141 10.69 7.14 0.73
CA PRO A 141 10.23 8.48 1.05
C PRO A 141 11.40 9.38 1.45
N ALA A 142 11.46 10.57 0.84
CA ALA A 142 12.45 11.59 1.18
C ALA A 142 12.29 12.13 2.61
N PHE A 143 11.06 12.10 3.14
CA PHE A 143 10.71 12.56 4.48
C PHE A 143 10.00 11.46 5.25
N ARG A 144 10.47 11.18 6.47
CA ARG A 144 9.82 10.23 7.39
C ARG A 144 8.39 10.67 7.75
N TYR A 145 8.17 11.97 7.94
CA TYR A 145 6.86 12.54 8.27
C TYR A 145 6.29 13.29 7.08
N ARG A 146 5.06 12.96 6.66
CA ARG A 146 4.38 13.58 5.53
C ARG A 146 2.94 13.88 5.91
N GLU A 147 2.56 15.15 5.82
CA GLU A 147 1.26 15.65 6.24
C GLU A 147 0.81 16.83 5.39
N SER A 148 -0.49 16.98 5.23
CA SER A 148 -1.12 18.18 4.69
C SER A 148 -2.44 18.44 5.41
N ASN A 149 -2.64 19.68 5.84
CA ASN A 149 -3.82 20.07 6.62
C ASN A 149 -5.07 20.37 5.75
N TYR A 150 -5.20 19.69 4.61
CA TYR A 150 -6.44 19.72 3.85
C TYR A 150 -7.42 18.72 4.46
N ALA A 151 -8.67 19.15 4.69
CA ALA A 151 -9.66 18.35 5.42
C ALA A 151 -9.80 16.90 4.90
N HIS A 152 -9.77 16.70 3.58
CA HIS A 152 -9.88 15.38 2.97
C HIS A 152 -8.66 14.47 3.20
N LEU A 153 -7.48 15.03 3.49
CA LEU A 153 -6.26 14.27 3.85
C LEU A 153 -6.16 13.99 5.36
N THR A 154 -7.12 14.48 6.16
CA THR A 154 -7.26 14.05 7.57
C THR A 154 -8.03 12.74 7.71
N ILE A 155 -8.72 12.31 6.65
CA ILE A 155 -9.48 11.05 6.61
C ILE A 155 -8.48 9.92 6.34
N GLY A 156 -8.37 8.95 7.24
CA GLY A 156 -7.33 7.93 7.23
C GLY A 156 -7.18 7.19 5.89
N THR A 157 -8.27 6.72 5.31
CA THR A 157 -8.25 6.00 4.02
C THR A 157 -7.68 6.85 2.88
N ASN A 158 -8.06 8.13 2.83
CA ASN A 158 -7.59 9.04 1.79
C ASN A 158 -6.15 9.51 2.06
N ALA A 159 -5.76 9.67 3.33
CA ALA A 159 -4.39 9.93 3.73
C ALA A 159 -3.45 8.78 3.34
N ALA A 160 -3.87 7.53 3.56
CA ALA A 160 -3.12 6.34 3.20
C ALA A 160 -2.92 6.23 1.68
N ARG A 161 -3.97 6.49 0.89
CA ARG A 161 -3.91 6.55 -0.59
C ARG A 161 -2.94 7.63 -1.09
N ALA A 162 -2.87 8.75 -0.37
CA ALA A 162 -1.91 9.83 -0.60
C ALA A 162 -0.51 9.57 0.01
N ARG A 163 -0.29 8.39 0.60
CA ARG A 163 0.95 8.00 1.29
C ARG A 163 1.38 8.96 2.41
N GLN A 164 0.41 9.63 3.05
CA GLN A 164 0.63 10.50 4.21
C GLN A 164 0.59 9.71 5.51
N ASN A 165 1.36 10.14 6.50
CA ASN A 165 1.52 9.45 7.78
C ASN A 165 1.68 10.43 8.97
N GLY A 166 1.23 11.67 8.81
CA GLY A 166 1.34 12.70 9.82
C GLY A 166 0.38 12.55 10.99
N ALA A 167 0.58 13.33 12.05
CA ALA A 167 -0.20 13.28 13.28
C ALA A 167 -1.72 13.51 13.12
N ILE A 168 -2.12 14.28 12.11
CA ILE A 168 -3.54 14.55 11.77
C ILE A 168 -4.08 13.59 10.72
N SER A 169 -3.22 12.79 10.09
CA SER A 169 -3.63 11.70 9.21
C SER A 169 -4.24 10.64 10.13
N ARG A 170 -5.57 10.57 10.23
CA ARG A 170 -6.29 9.66 11.14
C ARG A 170 -6.22 8.21 10.67
N LEU A 171 -4.99 7.71 10.52
CA LEU A 171 -4.65 6.36 10.12
C LEU A 171 -4.97 5.41 11.26
N SER A 172 -5.87 4.47 11.01
CA SER A 172 -6.12 3.31 11.88
C SER A 172 -4.98 2.28 11.76
N GLU A 173 -5.05 1.22 12.56
CA GLU A 173 -4.08 0.12 12.53
C GLU A 173 -3.97 -0.55 11.16
N GLU A 174 -5.08 -0.67 10.42
CA GLU A 174 -5.08 -1.27 9.08
C GLU A 174 -4.27 -0.45 8.06
N HIS A 175 -4.04 0.83 8.34
CA HIS A 175 -3.21 1.70 7.53
C HIS A 175 -1.76 1.77 8.05
N GLY A 176 -1.39 1.01 9.09
CA GLY A 176 -0.06 1.04 9.69
C GLY A 176 0.21 2.26 10.59
N GLY A 177 -0.83 2.95 11.05
CA GLY A 177 -0.74 4.07 11.99
C GLY A 177 0.02 5.30 11.47
N HIS A 178 0.24 6.28 12.34
CA HIS A 178 0.87 7.55 11.96
C HIS A 178 2.03 7.92 12.88
N HIS A 179 2.86 8.85 12.44
CA HIS A 179 3.86 9.49 13.27
C HIS A 179 3.26 10.59 14.13
N THR A 180 3.79 10.75 15.33
CA THR A 180 3.54 11.90 16.21
C THR A 180 4.87 12.41 16.73
N TYR A 181 5.07 13.72 16.70
CA TYR A 181 6.18 14.36 17.39
C TYR A 181 5.69 15.05 18.65
N ALA A 182 6.44 14.91 19.74
CA ALA A 182 6.11 15.44 21.06
C ALA A 182 4.65 15.11 21.46
N PRO A 183 4.34 13.85 21.82
CA PRO A 183 2.98 13.44 22.18
C PRO A 183 2.36 14.35 23.25
N GLY A 184 1.14 14.84 23.01
CA GLY A 184 0.47 15.83 23.85
C GLY A 184 0.82 17.29 23.58
N PHE A 185 1.75 17.54 22.65
CA PHE A 185 2.27 18.86 22.29
C PHE A 185 2.14 19.14 20.78
N PHE A 186 1.09 18.62 20.14
CA PHE A 186 0.87 18.86 18.72
C PHE A 186 0.39 20.31 18.46
N VAL A 187 1.22 21.11 17.79
CA VAL A 187 1.02 22.48 17.26
C VAL A 187 0.50 23.58 18.21
N HIS A 188 0.04 23.25 19.42
CA HIS A 188 -0.49 24.16 20.43
C HIS A 188 0.25 24.05 21.77
N THR A 189 1.59 24.14 21.70
CA THR A 189 2.48 23.85 22.84
C THR A 189 2.61 24.96 23.87
N PHE A 190 2.30 26.21 23.48
CA PHE A 190 2.59 27.37 24.33
C PHE A 190 1.94 27.27 25.71
N GLN A 191 0.63 27.00 25.77
CA GLN A 191 -0.10 26.88 27.04
C GLN A 191 0.37 25.69 27.89
N SER A 192 0.84 24.61 27.26
CA SER A 192 1.32 23.41 27.95
C SER A 192 2.74 23.59 28.50
N LEU A 193 3.58 24.39 27.84
CA LEU A 193 4.96 24.65 28.25
C LEU A 193 5.10 25.88 29.16
N ILE A 194 4.28 26.91 28.92
CA ILE A 194 4.25 28.18 29.67
C ILE A 194 2.79 28.50 30.00
N PRO A 195 2.23 27.95 31.08
CA PRO A 195 0.84 28.16 31.43
C PRO A 195 0.57 29.63 31.81
N SER A 196 -0.37 30.28 31.13
CA SER A 196 -0.81 31.66 31.42
C SER A 196 -1.35 31.91 32.84
N LYS A 197 -1.54 30.85 33.64
CA LYS A 197 -1.93 30.96 35.06
C LYS A 197 -0.75 31.12 36.00
N GLU A 198 0.46 30.81 35.54
CA GLU A 198 1.70 30.78 36.35
C GLU A 198 2.63 31.96 36.04
N TYR A 199 2.60 32.47 34.80
CA TYR A 199 3.39 33.60 34.28
C TYR A 199 2.48 34.69 33.73
#